data_AF-A0A8J3IK58-F1
#
_entry.id   AF-A0A8J3IK58-F1
#
_cell.length_a   1.000
_cell.length_b   1.000
_cell.length_c   1.000
_cell.angle_alpha   90.00
_cell.angle_beta   90.00
_cell.angle_gamma   90.00
#
_symmetry.space_group_name_H-M   'P 1'
#
loop_
_entity.id
_entity.type
_entity.pdbx_description
1 polymer ?
#
loop_
_entity_poly.entity_id
_entity_poly.type
_entity_poly.pdbx_seq_one_letter_code
_entity_poly.pdbx_strand_id
1 'polypeptide(L)'
;MTVAALKTSLLVVELTRLVGLYTRPQWFGSPHSAIFAARPIGGSLRPQPEEVLALQYASPSHLPEPFLWWHRQPILDAMQDVGCSVVWTQHVSWPTDLQLIPQALYTLRDQQGIPDELLHEAWVYLGRHPQAEDQVLEVGDKSSGA
;
A
#
# COMPACT_ATOMS: atom_id res chain seq x y z
N MET A 1 0.09 5.04 -16.80
CA MET A 1 -0.10 5.82 -15.56
C MET A 1 0.91 5.31 -14.54
N THR A 2 1.58 6.22 -13.82
CA THR A 2 2.67 5.86 -12.88
C THR A 2 2.19 6.01 -11.44
N VAL A 3 2.50 5.03 -10.60
CA VAL A 3 2.29 5.08 -9.15
C VAL A 3 3.49 5.76 -8.49
N ALA A 4 3.28 6.85 -7.75
CA ALA A 4 4.29 7.51 -6.94
C ALA A 4 3.72 7.86 -5.56
N ALA A 5 4.46 7.54 -4.49
CA ALA A 5 4.14 7.98 -3.13
C ALA A 5 4.67 9.39 -2.92
N LEU A 6 3.79 10.33 -2.55
CA LEU A 6 4.09 11.77 -2.52
C LEU A 6 4.92 12.21 -1.33
N LYS A 7 4.86 11.52 -0.19
CA LYS A 7 5.55 11.97 1.03
C LYS A 7 7.08 12.00 0.87
N THR A 8 7.62 11.15 -0.01
CA THR A 8 9.05 10.85 -0.08
C THR A 8 9.73 11.35 -1.35
N SER A 9 9.05 12.17 -2.16
CA SER A 9 9.63 12.73 -3.40
C SER A 9 9.29 14.21 -3.59
N LEU A 10 10.17 14.94 -4.29
CA LEU A 10 9.91 16.32 -4.73
C LEU A 10 9.07 16.38 -6.01
N LEU A 11 8.26 15.36 -6.27
CA LEU A 11 7.40 15.27 -7.44
C LEU A 11 6.14 16.11 -7.22
N VAL A 12 5.86 17.02 -8.14
CA VAL A 12 4.61 17.79 -8.14
C VAL A 12 3.62 17.08 -9.05
N VAL A 13 2.43 16.79 -8.53
CA VAL A 13 1.39 16.07 -9.26
C VAL A 13 0.07 16.82 -9.23
N GLU A 14 -0.70 16.66 -10.29
CA GLU A 14 -2.11 17.03 -10.37
C GLU A 14 -2.96 15.80 -10.05
N LEU A 15 -3.86 15.91 -9.08
CA LEU A 15 -4.82 14.84 -8.79
C LEU A 15 -5.91 14.86 -9.86
N THR A 16 -6.12 13.73 -10.52
CA THR A 16 -7.06 13.65 -11.66
C THR A 16 -8.40 13.05 -11.26
N ARG A 17 -8.44 12.16 -10.27
CA ARG A 17 -9.67 11.58 -9.70
C ARG A 17 -9.42 10.87 -8.37
N LEU A 18 -10.48 10.70 -7.58
CA LEU A 18 -10.54 9.73 -6.48
C LEU A 18 -10.75 8.33 -7.06
N VAL A 19 -9.89 7.38 -6.71
CA VAL A 19 -9.99 5.97 -7.10
C VAL A 19 -10.90 5.24 -6.12
N GLY A 20 -10.61 5.35 -4.82
CA GLY A 20 -11.40 4.67 -3.78
C GLY A 20 -10.88 4.89 -2.37
N LEU A 21 -11.62 4.32 -1.42
CA LEU A 21 -11.28 4.25 0.00
C LEU A 21 -10.93 2.80 0.37
N TYR A 22 -9.78 2.62 1.01
CA TYR A 22 -9.28 1.31 1.41
C TYR A 22 -9.05 1.34 2.91
N THR A 23 -9.73 0.45 3.61
CA THR A 23 -9.70 0.39 5.07
C THR A 23 -8.95 -0.86 5.52
N ARG A 24 -8.15 -0.75 6.59
CA ARG A 24 -7.42 -1.87 7.18
C ARG A 24 -7.73 -1.96 8.67
N PRO A 25 -8.90 -2.51 9.06
CA PRO A 25 -9.37 -2.43 10.44
C PRO A 25 -8.51 -3.25 11.43
N GLN A 26 -7.90 -4.35 10.97
CA GLN A 26 -7.00 -5.16 11.80
C GLN A 26 -5.55 -4.63 11.86
N TRP A 27 -5.23 -3.57 11.13
CA TRP A 27 -3.88 -2.99 11.12
C TRP A 27 -3.71 -1.94 12.23
N PHE A 28 -2.46 -1.63 12.57
CA PHE A 28 -2.13 -0.62 13.57
C PHE A 28 -2.81 0.72 13.27
N GLY A 29 -3.64 1.17 14.21
CA GLY A 29 -4.39 2.43 14.10
C GLY A 29 -5.62 2.38 13.19
N SER A 30 -6.03 1.19 12.71
CA SER A 30 -7.20 1.00 11.83
C SER A 30 -7.27 2.04 10.69
N PRO A 31 -6.23 2.17 9.85
CA PRO A 31 -6.13 3.28 8.93
C PRO A 31 -7.17 3.20 7.80
N HIS A 32 -7.60 4.38 7.37
CA HIS A 32 -8.37 4.59 6.14
C HIS A 32 -7.48 5.33 5.14
N SER A 33 -7.35 4.79 3.93
CA SER A 33 -6.55 5.38 2.85
C SER A 33 -7.47 5.87 1.73
N ALA A 34 -7.47 7.17 1.45
CA ALA A 34 -8.07 7.71 0.24
C ALA A 34 -7.03 7.73 -0.89
N ILE A 35 -7.30 7.02 -1.98
CA ILE A 35 -6.36 6.84 -3.08
C ILE A 35 -6.79 7.68 -4.26
N PHE A 36 -5.89 8.51 -4.76
CA PHE A 36 -6.11 9.36 -5.92
C PHE A 36 -5.21 8.94 -7.07
N ALA A 37 -5.77 8.94 -8.27
CA ALA A 37 -4.96 8.94 -9.48
C ALA A 37 -4.39 10.34 -9.68
N ALA A 38 -3.15 10.39 -10.15
CA ALA A 38 -2.45 11.64 -10.35
C ALA A 38 -1.56 11.59 -11.59
N ARG A 39 -1.28 12.77 -12.14
CA ARG A 39 -0.33 12.97 -13.24
C ARG A 39 0.79 13.88 -12.78
N PRO A 40 2.07 13.55 -13.06
CA PRO A 40 3.16 14.47 -12.78
C PRO A 40 3.02 15.74 -13.63
N ILE A 41 3.14 16.90 -13.00
CA ILE A 41 3.10 18.23 -13.64
C ILE A 41 4.39 19.02 -13.44
N GLY A 42 5.31 18.53 -12.61
CA GLY A 42 6.60 19.16 -12.38
C GLY A 42 7.39 18.48 -11.28
N GLY A 43 8.49 19.10 -10.87
CA GLY A 43 9.38 18.57 -9.84
C GLY A 43 10.28 17.46 -10.35
N SER A 44 10.82 16.64 -9.44
CA SER A 44 11.70 15.53 -9.80
C SER A 44 11.50 14.36 -8.85
N LEU A 45 11.48 13.16 -9.42
CA LEU A 45 11.45 11.93 -8.66
C LEU A 45 12.83 11.75 -7.98
N ARG A 46 12.91 12.11 -6.69
CA ARG A 46 14.12 11.97 -5.86
C ARG A 46 13.76 11.23 -4.58
N PRO A 47 14.49 10.19 -4.18
CA PRO A 47 14.27 9.53 -2.91
C PRO A 47 14.67 10.47 -1.76
N GLN A 48 13.95 10.39 -0.64
CA GLN A 48 14.40 10.85 0.67
C GLN A 48 15.24 9.73 1.29
N PRO A 49 16.58 9.85 1.36
CA PRO A 49 17.47 8.73 1.73
C PRO A 49 17.15 8.10 3.09
N GLU A 50 16.57 8.87 4.01
CA GLU A 50 16.15 8.44 5.34
C GLU A 50 14.91 7.52 5.34
N GLU A 51 14.09 7.54 4.29
CA GLU A 51 12.82 6.78 4.20
C GLU A 51 12.77 5.85 2.97
N VAL A 52 13.52 6.16 1.91
CA VAL A 52 13.43 5.48 0.60
C VAL A 52 14.80 5.03 0.12
N LEU A 53 14.99 3.71 0.08
CA LEU A 53 16.20 3.07 -0.43
C LEU A 53 16.29 3.12 -1.96
N ALA A 54 15.15 2.97 -2.65
CA ALA A 54 15.09 2.95 -4.10
C ALA A 54 13.76 3.54 -4.57
N LEU A 55 13.79 4.24 -5.70
CA LEU A 55 12.63 4.90 -6.28
C LEU A 55 12.65 4.78 -7.80
N GLN A 56 11.59 4.24 -8.37
CA GLN A 56 11.49 3.99 -9.81
C GLN A 56 10.06 4.10 -10.32
N TYR A 57 9.94 4.37 -11.62
CA TYR A 57 8.70 4.17 -12.37
C TYR A 57 8.55 2.67 -12.64
N ALA A 58 7.35 2.11 -12.42
CA ALA A 58 7.05 0.70 -12.71
C ALA A 58 5.77 0.58 -13.53
N SER A 59 5.73 -0.44 -14.40
CA SER A 59 4.47 -0.85 -15.04
C SER A 59 3.59 -1.57 -14.00
N PRO A 60 2.27 -1.38 -14.01
CA PRO A 60 1.35 -2.15 -13.16
C PRO A 60 1.44 -3.66 -13.37
N SER A 61 1.82 -4.10 -14.58
CA SER A 61 2.06 -5.52 -14.90
C SER A 61 3.43 -6.04 -14.46
N HIS A 62 4.31 -5.15 -14.01
CA HIS A 62 5.68 -5.46 -13.59
C HIS A 62 6.02 -4.69 -12.31
N LEU A 63 5.17 -4.85 -11.29
CA LEU A 63 5.45 -4.34 -9.96
C LEU A 63 6.67 -5.08 -9.37
N PRO A 64 7.51 -4.40 -8.57
CA PRO A 64 8.65 -5.06 -7.93
C PRO A 64 8.16 -6.11 -6.96
N GLU A 65 8.87 -7.24 -6.87
CA GLU A 65 8.56 -8.31 -5.94
C GLU A 65 9.69 -8.49 -4.91
N PRO A 66 9.35 -8.84 -3.66
CA PRO A 66 7.98 -8.94 -3.12
C PRO A 66 7.36 -7.55 -2.84
N PHE A 67 6.03 -7.49 -2.92
CA PHE A 67 5.25 -6.26 -2.79
C PHE A 67 4.18 -6.41 -1.70
N LEU A 68 4.03 -5.41 -0.82
CA LEU A 68 2.97 -5.43 0.19
C LEU A 68 1.60 -5.59 -0.49
N TRP A 69 0.96 -6.72 -0.22
CA TRP A 69 -0.10 -7.24 -1.09
C TRP A 69 -1.30 -6.30 -1.21
N TRP A 70 -1.60 -5.55 -0.15
CA TRP A 70 -2.76 -4.65 -0.10
C TRP A 70 -2.61 -3.42 -0.98
N HIS A 71 -1.41 -3.10 -1.47
CA HIS A 71 -1.24 -2.02 -2.44
C HIS A 71 -1.63 -2.43 -3.87
N ARG A 72 -1.77 -3.73 -4.16
CA ARG A 72 -2.11 -4.19 -5.51
C ARG A 72 -3.50 -3.77 -5.96
N GLN A 73 -4.53 -3.95 -5.11
CA GLN A 73 -5.91 -3.61 -5.49
C GLN A 73 -6.08 -2.12 -5.81
N PRO A 74 -5.58 -1.17 -4.97
CA PRO A 74 -5.60 0.25 -5.33
C PRO A 74 -4.92 0.57 -6.66
N ILE A 75 -3.80 -0.09 -6.97
CA ILE A 75 -3.09 0.12 -8.24
C ILE A 75 -3.93 -0.41 -9.40
N LEU A 76 -4.52 -1.60 -9.28
CA LEU A 76 -5.38 -2.20 -10.30
C LEU A 76 -6.62 -1.34 -10.58
N ASP A 77 -7.33 -0.93 -9.52
CA ASP A 77 -8.49 -0.03 -9.63
C ASP A 77 -8.10 1.28 -10.33
N ALA A 78 -6.93 1.81 -9.98
CA ALA A 78 -6.40 3.00 -10.61
C ALA A 78 -6.02 2.81 -12.09
N MET A 79 -5.65 1.61 -12.53
CA MET A 79 -5.33 1.30 -13.93
C MET A 79 -6.54 0.96 -14.79
N GLN A 80 -7.57 0.37 -14.19
CA GLN A 80 -8.82 0.01 -14.87
C GLN A 80 -9.76 1.22 -15.02
N ASP A 81 -9.26 2.43 -14.74
CA ASP A 81 -10.05 3.65 -14.70
C ASP A 81 -11.34 3.50 -13.87
N VAL A 82 -11.27 2.72 -12.79
CA VAL A 82 -12.32 2.71 -11.78
C VAL A 82 -12.49 4.14 -11.30
N GLY A 83 -13.66 4.68 -11.59
CA GLY A 83 -14.14 5.99 -11.16
C GLY A 83 -15.42 5.78 -10.34
N CYS A 84 -15.79 6.79 -9.55
CA CYS A 84 -16.97 6.79 -8.66
C CYS A 84 -16.79 6.12 -7.27
N SER A 85 -15.56 6.08 -6.75
CA SER A 85 -15.24 5.80 -5.33
C SER A 85 -15.64 4.41 -4.83
N VAL A 86 -14.85 3.39 -5.18
CA VAL A 86 -14.98 2.07 -4.55
C VAL A 86 -14.59 2.14 -3.06
N VAL A 87 -15.18 1.26 -2.26
CA VAL A 87 -14.81 1.06 -0.86
C VAL A 87 -14.40 -0.38 -0.66
N TRP A 88 -13.18 -0.58 -0.18
CA TRP A 88 -12.64 -1.89 0.14
C TRP A 88 -12.30 -2.01 1.62
N THR A 89 -12.62 -3.17 2.19
CA THR A 89 -12.04 -3.64 3.44
C THR A 89 -10.89 -4.60 3.12
N GLN A 90 -9.71 -4.33 3.68
CA GLN A 90 -8.52 -5.14 3.50
C GLN A 90 -8.14 -5.79 4.84
N HIS A 91 -8.22 -7.10 4.90
CA HIS A 91 -7.95 -7.92 6.09
C HIS A 91 -6.44 -8.14 6.29
N VAL A 92 -5.70 -7.03 6.42
CA VAL A 92 -4.28 -7.05 6.76
C VAL A 92 -4.14 -7.09 8.27
N SER A 93 -3.48 -8.12 8.80
CA SER A 93 -3.04 -8.17 10.19
C SER A 93 -1.51 -8.27 10.27
N TRP A 94 -0.97 -7.98 11.45
CA TRP A 94 0.43 -8.28 11.73
C TRP A 94 0.62 -9.81 11.77
N PRO A 95 1.70 -10.37 11.19
CA PRO A 95 1.89 -11.82 11.02
C PRO A 95 2.16 -12.63 12.29
N THR A 96 2.24 -11.99 13.45
CA THR A 96 2.58 -12.64 14.70
C THR A 96 1.54 -12.36 15.77
N ASP A 97 1.35 -13.29 16.69
CA ASP A 97 0.57 -13.11 17.93
C ASP A 97 1.08 -11.97 18.82
N LEU A 98 2.24 -11.42 18.48
CA LEU A 98 2.62 -10.10 18.92
C LEU A 98 1.60 -9.10 18.33
N GLN A 99 0.45 -8.96 18.99
CA GLN A 99 -0.32 -7.73 19.01
C GLN A 99 0.57 -6.65 19.65
N LEU A 100 1.68 -6.31 18.98
CA LEU A 100 2.56 -5.26 19.41
C LEU A 100 1.70 -4.01 19.38
N ILE A 101 1.31 -3.52 20.55
CA ILE A 101 0.94 -2.13 20.70
C ILE A 101 2.06 -1.36 19.97
N PRO A 102 1.77 -0.43 19.05
CA PRO A 102 2.80 0.22 18.21
C PRO A 102 4.03 0.68 19.01
N GLN A 103 3.82 1.08 20.27
CA GLN A 103 4.88 1.41 21.22
C GLN A 103 5.89 0.29 21.49
N ALA A 104 5.45 -0.97 21.63
CA ALA A 104 6.32 -2.12 21.84
C ALA A 104 7.20 -2.39 20.62
N LEU A 105 6.65 -2.24 19.40
CA LEU A 105 7.43 -2.35 18.17
C LEU A 105 8.48 -1.23 18.07
N TYR A 106 8.12 0.01 18.42
CA TYR A 106 9.07 1.12 18.46
C TYR A 106 10.16 0.89 19.51
N THR A 107 9.80 0.45 20.71
CA THR A 107 10.78 0.08 21.75
C THR A 107 11.71 -1.03 21.27
N LEU A 108 11.19 -2.08 20.64
CA LEU A 108 11.99 -3.17 20.08
C LEU A 108 12.97 -2.64 19.03
N ARG A 109 12.48 -1.85 18.07
CA ARG A 109 13.30 -1.21 17.03
C ARG A 109 14.40 -0.32 17.63
N ASP A 110 14.05 0.53 18.58
CA ASP A 110 14.93 1.60 19.07
C ASP A 110 15.95 1.11 20.10
N GLN A 111 15.63 0.05 20.87
CA GLN A 111 16.46 -0.41 21.98
C GLN A 111 17.14 -1.76 21.75
N GLN A 112 16.48 -2.69 21.05
CA GLN A 112 16.94 -4.08 20.93
C GLN A 112 17.26 -4.49 19.49
N GLY A 113 16.81 -3.70 18.51
CA GLY A 113 16.75 -4.11 17.12
C GLY A 113 15.58 -5.07 16.86
N ILE A 114 15.03 -5.02 15.65
CA ILE A 114 14.02 -6.00 15.24
C ILE A 114 14.77 -7.27 14.81
N PRO A 115 14.45 -8.46 15.35
CA PRO A 115 15.09 -9.70 14.92
C PRO A 115 14.90 -9.96 13.42
N ASP A 116 15.96 -10.39 12.74
CA ASP A 116 15.92 -10.67 11.30
C ASP A 116 14.87 -11.73 10.92
N GLU A 117 14.69 -12.76 11.76
CA GLU A 117 13.67 -13.79 11.58
C GLU A 117 12.26 -13.20 11.60
N LEU A 118 11.98 -12.30 12.55
CA LEU A 118 10.69 -11.60 12.63
C LEU A 118 10.45 -10.72 11.39
N LEU A 119 11.48 -10.02 10.91
CA LEU A 119 11.40 -9.25 9.67
C LEU A 119 11.15 -10.15 8.46
N HIS A 120 11.83 -11.30 8.39
CA HIS A 120 11.69 -12.26 7.30
C HIS A 120 10.29 -12.86 7.26
N GLU A 121 9.77 -13.35 8.38
CA GLU A 121 8.41 -13.87 8.51
C GLU A 121 7.38 -12.81 8.14
N ALA A 122 7.57 -11.58 8.62
CA ALA A 122 6.69 -10.48 8.27
C ALA A 122 6.71 -10.18 6.77
N TRP A 123 7.88 -10.23 6.15
CA TRP A 123 8.02 -9.98 4.73
C TRP A 123 7.42 -11.09 3.86
N VAL A 124 7.57 -12.36 4.25
CA VAL A 124 6.93 -13.50 3.58
C VAL A 124 5.40 -13.39 3.65
N TYR A 125 4.86 -13.07 4.83
CA TYR A 125 3.42 -12.96 5.03
C TYR A 125 2.80 -11.74 4.35
N LEU A 126 3.45 -10.57 4.43
CA LEU A 126 2.92 -9.31 3.88
C LEU A 126 3.24 -9.14 2.38
N GLY A 127 4.30 -9.80 1.89
CA GLY A 127 4.77 -9.72 0.51
C GLY A 127 4.18 -10.77 -0.45
N ARG A 128 3.34 -11.69 0.06
CA ARG A 128 2.67 -12.72 -0.76
C ARG A 128 1.67 -12.12 -1.76
N HIS A 129 1.08 -12.96 -2.62
CA HIS A 129 -0.10 -12.55 -3.37
C HIS A 129 -1.37 -12.58 -2.48
N PRO A 130 -2.30 -11.62 -2.65
CA PRO A 130 -3.54 -11.63 -1.90
C PRO A 130 -4.44 -12.80 -2.33
N GLN A 131 -5.15 -13.37 -1.37
CA GLN A 131 -6.20 -14.36 -1.52
C GLN A 131 -7.57 -13.67 -1.59
N ALA A 132 -8.63 -14.41 -1.90
CA ALA A 132 -9.96 -13.83 -2.10
C ALA A 132 -10.55 -13.26 -0.81
N GLU A 133 -10.26 -13.89 0.32
CA GLU A 133 -10.69 -13.49 1.66
C GLU A 133 -9.94 -12.28 2.21
N ASP A 134 -8.79 -11.91 1.64
CA ASP A 134 -7.98 -10.80 2.14
C ASP A 134 -8.64 -9.44 1.86
N GLN A 135 -9.54 -9.35 0.89
CA GLN A 135 -10.11 -8.10 0.41
C GLN A 135 -11.59 -8.24 0.07
N VAL A 136 -12.41 -7.41 0.69
CA VAL A 136 -13.86 -7.35 0.48
C VAL A 136 -14.21 -6.02 -0.15
N LEU A 137 -14.87 -6.06 -1.32
CA LEU A 137 -15.47 -4.88 -1.92
C LEU A 137 -16.80 -4.59 -1.22
N GLU A 138 -16.86 -3.51 -0.47
CA GLU A 138 -18.03 -3.07 0.30
C GLU A 138 -18.98 -2.24 -0.58
N VAL A 139 -18.40 -1.38 -1.43
CA VAL A 139 -19.14 -0.48 -2.32
C VAL A 139 -18.45 -0.43 -3.68
N GLY A 140 -19.23 -0.65 -4.74
CA GLY A 140 -18.79 -0.59 -6.12
C GLY A 140 -19.33 -1.76 -6.94
N ASP A 141 -19.39 -1.60 -8.25
CA ASP A 141 -19.64 -2.73 -9.13
C ASP A 141 -18.35 -3.51 -9.31
N LYS A 142 -18.40 -4.82 -9.03
CA LYS A 142 -17.46 -5.75 -9.64
C LYS A 142 -17.77 -5.71 -11.13
N SER A 143 -17.13 -4.83 -11.89
CA SER A 143 -17.25 -4.87 -13.34
C SER A 143 -16.83 -6.27 -13.77
N SER A 144 -17.82 -7.08 -14.11
CA SER A 144 -17.66 -8.41 -14.65
C SER A 144 -16.91 -8.25 -15.96
N GLY A 145 -15.61 -8.53 -15.94
CA GLY A 145 -14.83 -8.68 -17.16
C GLY A 145 -15.49 -9.76 -18.01
N ALA A 146 -16.04 -9.34 -19.15
CA ALA A 146 -16.35 -10.19 -20.28
C ALA A 146 -15.06 -10.61 -20.99
#